data_AF-A0A2Z5IPQ0-F1
#
_entry.id   AF-A0A2Z5IPQ0-F1
#
_cell.length_a   1.000
_cell.length_b   1.000
_cell.length_c   1.000
_cell.angle_alpha   90.00
_cell.angle_beta   90.00
_cell.angle_gamma   90.00
#
_symmetry.space_group_name_H-M   'P 1'
#
loop_
_entity.id
_entity.type
_entity.pdbx_description
1 polymer ?
#
loop_
_entity_poly.entity_id
_entity_poly.type
_entity_poly.pdbx_seq_one_letter_code
_entity_poly.pdbx_strand_id
1 'polypeptide(L)'
;MAKILNAQKQKDTRTLSYDPEKDSLSLLINEFHAFKKNAKFSKDYSEAELYAIFQKIRWMKIMDEKNESIRKVISKRQYKITSKYENYVDFKQWSDSPLAQKARPLSVRTRIFIIFGIAAIVILMLLIIVGLNRWF
;
A
#
# COMPACT_ATOMS: atom_id res chain seq x y z
N MET A 1 8.70 54.51 -21.74
CA MET A 1 9.27 53.29 -21.12
C MET A 1 8.20 52.63 -20.29
N ALA A 2 7.70 51.47 -20.72
CA ALA A 2 6.71 50.72 -19.99
C ALA A 2 7.33 50.15 -18.71
N LYS A 3 6.72 50.44 -17.56
CA LYS A 3 7.15 49.98 -16.24
C LYS A 3 6.81 48.49 -16.14
N ILE A 4 7.77 47.61 -16.43
CA ILE A 4 7.58 46.16 -16.27
C ILE A 4 7.53 45.87 -14.76
N LEU A 5 6.31 45.78 -14.24
CA LEU A 5 6.03 45.34 -12.88
C LEU A 5 6.14 43.81 -12.88
N ASN A 6 7.37 43.31 -12.74
CA ASN A 6 7.59 41.89 -12.51
C ASN A 6 7.09 41.57 -11.10
N ALA A 7 5.80 41.25 -10.99
CA ALA A 7 5.21 40.62 -9.82
C ALA A 7 6.05 39.38 -9.49
N GLN A 8 6.85 39.47 -8.44
CA GLN A 8 7.55 38.32 -7.88
C GLN A 8 6.47 37.31 -7.50
N LYS A 9 6.32 36.26 -8.33
CA LYS A 9 5.59 35.05 -7.95
C LYS A 9 6.18 34.61 -6.62
N GLN A 10 5.39 34.78 -5.56
CA GLN A 10 5.68 34.31 -4.22
C GLN A 10 5.97 32.81 -4.37
N LYS A 11 7.26 32.44 -4.37
CA LYS A 11 7.65 31.03 -4.39
C LYS A 11 7.10 30.45 -3.11
N ASP A 12 6.20 29.49 -3.21
CA ASP A 12 5.61 28.81 -2.07
C ASP A 12 6.75 28.16 -1.26
N THR A 13 7.25 28.85 -0.23
CA THR A 13 8.33 28.40 0.64
C THR A 13 7.76 27.45 1.69
N ARG A 14 7.07 26.40 1.25
CA ARG A 14 6.77 25.27 2.13
C ARG A 14 8.08 24.58 2.43
N THR A 15 8.66 24.91 3.57
CA THR A 15 9.74 24.14 4.16
C THR A 15 9.24 22.72 4.39
N LEU A 16 9.72 21.76 3.60
CA LEU A 16 9.58 20.31 3.81
C LEU A 16 10.40 19.81 5.03
N SER A 17 10.92 20.74 5.85
CA SER A 17 11.60 20.43 7.10
C SER A 17 10.57 20.43 8.21
N TYR A 18 10.39 19.28 8.84
CA TYR A 18 9.57 19.12 10.04
C TYR A 18 10.10 20.05 11.14
N ASP A 19 9.28 21.03 11.54
CA ASP A 19 9.58 22.01 12.59
C ASP A 19 8.66 21.71 13.80
N PRO A 20 9.18 21.14 14.89
CA PRO A 20 8.38 20.77 16.05
C PRO A 20 7.75 21.97 16.77
N GLU A 21 8.26 23.19 16.57
CA GLU A 21 7.70 24.40 17.19
C GLU A 21 6.48 24.95 16.44
N LYS A 22 6.26 24.52 15.19
CA LYS A 22 5.06 24.87 14.41
C LYS A 22 3.91 23.91 14.60
N ASP A 23 4.09 22.85 15.40
CA ASP A 23 3.07 21.84 15.67
C ASP A 23 2.05 22.38 16.68
N SER A 24 1.25 23.36 16.25
CA SER A 24 0.19 23.93 17.08
C SER A 24 -0.90 22.88 17.32
N LEU A 25 -1.50 22.89 18.51
CA LEU A 25 -2.63 22.03 18.86
C LEU A 25 -3.74 22.09 17.78
N SER A 26 -3.96 23.29 17.23
CA SER A 26 -4.91 23.55 16.14
C SER A 26 -4.58 22.80 14.85
N LEU A 27 -3.29 22.67 14.49
CA LEU A 27 -2.87 21.90 13.32
C LEU A 27 -3.21 20.42 13.52
N LEU A 28 -2.86 19.85 14.67
CA LEU A 28 -3.10 18.45 15.00
C LEU A 28 -4.60 18.12 14.99
N ILE A 29 -5.43 19.02 15.53
CA ILE A 29 -6.88 18.90 15.51
C ILE A 29 -7.41 18.91 14.06
N ASN A 30 -6.96 19.86 13.24
CA ASN A 30 -7.37 19.96 11.84
C ASN A 30 -6.97 18.73 11.02
N GLU A 31 -5.75 18.22 11.23
CA GLU A 31 -5.27 16.99 10.58
C GLU A 31 -6.07 15.77 11.01
N PHE A 32 -6.44 15.66 12.29
CA PHE A 32 -7.28 14.58 12.79
C PHE A 32 -8.69 14.62 12.17
N HIS A 33 -9.32 15.80 12.10
CA HIS A 33 -10.62 15.95 11.45
C HIS A 33 -10.56 15.63 9.95
N ALA A 34 -9.49 16.03 9.26
CA ALA A 34 -9.27 15.68 7.86
C ALA A 34 -9.09 14.16 7.68
N PHE A 35 -8.32 13.52 8.56
CA PHE A 35 -8.16 12.06 8.58
C PHE A 35 -9.50 11.35 8.77
N LYS A 36 -10.28 11.74 9.79
CA LYS A 36 -11.60 11.16 10.09
C LYS A 36 -12.58 11.30 8.92
N LYS A 37 -12.56 12.43 8.21
CA LYS A 37 -13.45 12.69 7.06
C LYS A 37 -13.10 11.84 5.82
N ASN A 38 -11.81 11.62 5.59
CA ASN A 38 -11.33 10.99 4.34
C ASN A 38 -11.09 9.48 4.47
N ALA A 39 -10.87 8.98 5.69
CA ALA A 39 -10.62 7.57 5.91
C ALA A 39 -11.92 6.75 5.81
N LYS A 40 -11.84 5.63 5.09
CA LYS A 40 -12.91 4.62 5.03
C LYS A 40 -12.61 3.53 6.03
N PHE A 41 -13.49 3.35 7.00
CA PHE A 41 -13.35 2.32 8.03
C PHE A 41 -14.26 1.14 7.72
N SER A 42 -13.75 -0.08 7.87
CA SER A 42 -14.53 -1.31 7.70
C SER A 42 -15.36 -1.69 8.93
N LYS A 43 -15.11 -1.02 10.06
CA LYS A 43 -15.78 -1.21 11.34
C LYS A 43 -16.02 0.15 11.97
N ASP A 44 -17.01 0.21 12.86
CA ASP A 44 -17.23 1.39 13.69
C ASP A 44 -16.20 1.41 14.82
N TYR A 45 -15.30 2.38 14.75
CA TYR A 45 -14.28 2.63 15.76
C TYR A 45 -14.72 3.79 16.65
N SER A 46 -14.39 3.71 17.93
CA SER A 46 -14.54 4.83 18.83
C SER A 46 -13.60 5.98 18.44
N GLU A 47 -13.93 7.21 18.85
CA GLU A 47 -13.10 8.37 18.54
C GLU A 47 -11.68 8.28 19.14
N ALA A 48 -11.56 7.63 20.31
CA ALA A 48 -10.27 7.35 20.93
C ALA A 48 -9.42 6.37 20.10
N GLU A 49 -10.03 5.31 19.56
CA GLU A 49 -9.34 4.36 18.69
C GLU A 49 -8.92 5.00 17.36
N LEU A 50 -9.80 5.82 16.77
CA LEU A 50 -9.48 6.59 15.56
C LEU A 50 -8.31 7.53 15.79
N TYR A 51 -8.28 8.20 16.94
CA TYR A 51 -7.18 9.09 17.32
C TYR A 51 -5.86 8.34 17.53
N ALA A 52 -5.89 7.17 18.16
CA ALA A 52 -4.71 6.32 18.32
C ALA A 52 -4.16 5.83 16.97
N ILE A 53 -5.04 5.46 16.03
CA ILE A 53 -4.66 5.09 14.66
C ILE A 53 -4.03 6.29 13.94
N PHE A 54 -4.66 7.46 14.03
CA PHE A 54 -4.16 8.70 13.45
C PHE A 54 -2.75 9.04 13.95
N GLN A 55 -2.51 8.98 15.27
CA GLN A 55 -1.20 9.23 15.85
C GLN A 55 -0.11 8.30 15.30
N LYS A 56 -0.40 7.00 15.17
CA LYS A 56 0.54 6.02 14.60
C LYS A 56 0.88 6.34 13.15
N ILE A 57 -0.13 6.65 12.33
CA ILE A 57 0.06 7.00 10.92
C ILE A 57 0.90 8.29 10.79
N ARG A 58 0.56 9.31 11.59
CA ARG A 58 1.27 10.59 11.63
C ARG A 58 2.74 10.39 12.00
N TRP A 59 3.01 9.60 13.04
CA TRP A 59 4.38 9.28 13.46
C TRP A 59 5.16 8.55 12.36
N MET A 60 4.53 7.55 11.71
CA MET A 60 5.16 6.80 10.62
C MET A 60 5.54 7.74 9.46
N LYS A 61 4.66 8.68 9.11
CA LYS A 61 4.93 9.69 8.08
C LYS A 61 6.11 10.59 8.46
N ILE A 62 6.17 11.08 9.70
CA ILE A 62 7.29 11.90 10.19
C ILE A 62 8.60 11.12 10.14
N MET A 63 8.58 9.85 10.55
CA MET A 63 9.77 9.00 10.49
C MET A 63 10.21 8.71 9.05
N ASP A 64 9.28 8.53 8.14
CA ASP A 64 9.56 8.39 6.71
C ASP A 64 10.21 9.64 6.13
N GLU A 65 9.71 10.83 6.47
CA GLU A 65 10.29 12.12 6.05
C GLU A 65 11.73 12.28 6.60
N LYS A 66 11.94 12.01 7.90
CA LYS A 66 13.27 12.07 8.51
C LYS A 66 14.26 11.09 7.87
N ASN A 67 13.80 9.89 7.52
CA ASN A 67 14.63 8.84 6.92
C ASN A 67 14.73 8.93 5.39
N GLU A 68 14.14 9.96 4.76
CA GLU A 68 14.10 10.07 3.30
C GLU A 68 15.50 10.15 2.69
N SER A 69 16.41 10.90 3.31
CA SER A 69 17.80 11.03 2.88
C SER A 69 18.54 9.69 2.91
N ILE A 70 18.37 8.93 3.99
CA ILE A 70 18.96 7.60 4.17
C ILE A 70 18.38 6.63 3.14
N ARG A 71 17.06 6.63 2.93
CA ARG A 71 16.40 5.81 1.89
C ARG A 71 16.95 6.10 0.50
N LYS A 72 17.17 7.37 0.14
CA LYS A 72 17.76 7.76 -1.15
C LYS A 72 19.19 7.25 -1.32
N VAL A 73 20.00 7.28 -0.26
CA VAL A 73 21.38 6.74 -0.30
C VAL A 73 21.36 5.23 -0.46
N ILE A 74 20.51 4.53 0.30
CA ILE A 74 20.37 3.07 0.23
C ILE A 74 19.84 2.66 -1.14
N SER A 75 18.80 3.31 -1.67
CA SER A 75 18.24 2.98 -2.98
C SER A 75 19.27 3.17 -4.10
N LYS A 76 20.09 4.22 -4.03
CA LYS A 76 21.19 4.43 -4.98
C LYS A 76 22.26 3.33 -4.89
N ARG A 77 22.59 2.87 -3.66
CA ARG A 77 23.51 1.73 -3.46
C ARG A 77 22.91 0.43 -4.01
N GLN A 78 21.64 0.18 -3.73
CA GLN A 78 20.91 -1.00 -4.20
C GLN A 78 20.82 -1.02 -5.71
N TYR A 79 20.49 0.11 -6.34
CA TYR A 79 20.47 0.26 -7.79
C TYR A 79 21.84 -0.02 -8.42
N LYS A 80 22.91 0.48 -7.81
CA LYS A 80 24.29 0.20 -8.27
C LYS A 80 24.64 -1.29 -8.18
N ILE A 81 24.22 -1.97 -7.12
CA ILE A 81 24.40 -3.41 -6.96
C ILE A 81 23.58 -4.15 -8.03
N THR A 82 22.28 -3.85 -8.13
CA THR A 82 21.40 -4.46 -9.13
C THR A 82 21.96 -4.30 -10.53
N SER A 83 22.30 -3.08 -10.97
CA SER A 83 22.86 -2.84 -12.30
C SER A 83 24.19 -3.56 -12.54
N LYS A 84 25.05 -3.68 -11.51
CA LYS A 84 26.31 -4.44 -11.62
C LYS A 84 26.06 -5.93 -11.83
N TYR A 85 25.03 -6.48 -11.20
CA TYR A 85 24.75 -7.90 -11.18
C TYR A 85 23.58 -8.32 -12.10
N GLU A 86 22.92 -7.38 -12.78
CA GLU A 86 21.75 -7.61 -13.66
C GLU A 86 22.08 -8.50 -14.85
N ASN A 87 23.32 -8.41 -15.35
CA ASN A 87 23.83 -9.26 -16.44
C ASN A 87 24.16 -10.69 -15.99
N TYR A 88 24.12 -10.98 -14.68
CA TYR A 88 24.29 -12.34 -14.15
C TYR A 88 22.90 -12.98 -14.03
N VAL A 89 22.71 -14.07 -14.76
CA VAL A 89 21.44 -14.82 -14.90
C VAL A 89 20.81 -15.20 -13.55
N ASP A 90 21.63 -15.27 -12.48
CA ASP A 90 21.23 -15.73 -11.15
C ASP A 90 20.95 -14.62 -10.12
N PHE A 91 21.18 -13.33 -10.42
CA PHE A 91 20.96 -12.26 -9.44
C PHE A 91 19.50 -12.18 -8.96
N LYS A 92 18.56 -12.49 -9.86
CA LYS A 92 17.12 -12.52 -9.55
C LYS A 92 16.73 -13.72 -8.67
N GLN A 93 17.60 -14.73 -8.56
CA GLN A 93 17.41 -15.95 -7.77
C GLN A 93 18.26 -15.96 -6.48
N TRP A 94 19.14 -14.99 -6.27
CA TRP A 94 19.99 -14.91 -5.07
C TRP A 94 19.23 -14.75 -3.75
N SER A 95 18.01 -14.21 -3.77
CA SER A 95 17.15 -14.16 -2.57
C SER A 95 16.33 -15.44 -2.36
N ASP A 96 16.31 -16.35 -3.33
CA ASP A 96 15.61 -17.61 -3.20
C ASP A 96 16.53 -18.59 -2.46
N SER A 97 16.08 -19.10 -1.31
CA SER A 97 16.79 -20.20 -0.65
C SER A 97 16.98 -21.35 -1.64
N PRO A 98 18.17 -21.98 -1.73
CA PRO A 98 18.41 -23.12 -2.62
C PRO A 98 17.52 -24.33 -2.30
N LEU A 99 16.87 -24.32 -1.14
CA LEU A 99 15.92 -25.34 -0.68
C LEU A 99 14.45 -24.95 -0.90
N ALA A 100 14.18 -23.72 -1.33
CA ALA A 100 12.81 -23.26 -1.57
C ALA A 100 12.30 -23.78 -2.91
N GLN A 101 11.62 -24.94 -2.89
CA GLN A 101 10.75 -25.31 -4.00
C GLN A 101 9.62 -24.28 -4.08
N LYS A 102 9.77 -23.30 -5.00
CA LYS A 102 8.65 -22.44 -5.38
C LYS A 102 7.54 -23.32 -5.90
N ALA A 103 6.43 -23.40 -5.18
CA ALA A 103 5.19 -23.95 -5.71
C ALA A 103 4.87 -23.16 -6.98
N ARG A 104 5.07 -23.77 -8.15
CA ARG A 104 4.77 -23.10 -9.42
C ARG A 104 3.30 -22.70 -9.37
N PRO A 105 2.97 -21.41 -9.55
CA PRO A 105 1.57 -21.02 -9.57
C PRO A 105 0.89 -21.81 -10.69
N LEU A 106 -0.23 -22.47 -10.37
CA LEU A 106 -1.05 -23.15 -11.35
C LEU A 106 -1.38 -22.18 -12.49
N SER A 107 -1.33 -22.66 -13.73
CA SER A 107 -1.65 -21.82 -14.88
C SER A 107 -3.05 -21.25 -14.74
N VAL A 108 -3.28 -20.03 -15.24
CA VAL A 108 -4.57 -19.33 -15.15
C VAL A 108 -5.71 -20.22 -15.67
N ARG A 109 -5.46 -20.98 -16.74
CA ARG A 109 -6.41 -21.93 -17.32
C ARG A 109 -6.73 -23.07 -16.35
N THR A 110 -5.70 -23.68 -15.74
CA THR A 110 -5.88 -24.76 -14.77
C THR A 110 -6.69 -24.28 -13.55
N ARG A 111 -6.45 -23.05 -13.08
CA ARG A 111 -7.23 -22.45 -11.99
C ARG A 111 -8.71 -22.28 -12.37
N ILE A 112 -8.99 -21.83 -13.59
CA ILE A 112 -10.37 -21.68 -14.09
C ILE A 112 -11.07 -23.04 -14.18
N PHE A 113 -10.41 -24.07 -14.72
CA PHE A 113 -10.98 -25.41 -14.81
C PHE A 113 -11.32 -26.01 -13.43
N ILE A 114 -10.46 -25.80 -12.43
CA ILE A 114 -10.71 -26.27 -11.06
C ILE A 114 -11.95 -25.59 -10.47
N ILE A 115 -12.07 -24.27 -10.61
CA ILE A 115 -13.22 -23.51 -10.11
C ILE A 115 -14.51 -24.00 -10.80
N PHE A 116 -14.47 -24.18 -12.11
CA PHE A 116 -15.63 -24.63 -12.88
C PHE A 116 -16.05 -26.06 -12.52
N GLY A 117 -15.08 -26.96 -12.32
CA GLY A 117 -15.35 -28.33 -11.90
C GLY A 117 -16.03 -28.40 -10.52
N ILE A 118 -15.55 -27.62 -9.55
CA ILE A 118 -16.17 -27.57 -8.22
C ILE A 118 -17.59 -26.99 -8.29
N ALA A 119 -17.79 -25.90 -9.03
CA ALA A 119 -19.11 -25.32 -9.22
C ALA A 119 -20.11 -26.31 -9.85
N ALA A 120 -19.67 -27.09 -10.84
CA ALA A 120 -20.50 -28.11 -11.48
C ALA A 120 -20.91 -29.23 -10.50
N ILE A 121 -20.00 -29.69 -9.63
CA ILE A 121 -20.30 -30.70 -8.60
C ILE A 121 -21.36 -30.18 -7.62
N VAL A 122 -21.25 -28.92 -7.19
CA VAL A 122 -22.23 -28.30 -6.28
C VAL A 122 -23.60 -28.20 -6.94
N ILE A 123 -23.67 -27.79 -8.21
CA ILE A 123 -24.93 -27.74 -8.97
C ILE A 123 -25.53 -29.13 -9.08
N LEU A 124 -24.72 -30.15 -9.35
CA LEU A 124 -25.18 -31.53 -9.48
C LEU A 124 -25.72 -32.09 -8.16
N MET A 125 -25.07 -31.78 -7.03
CA MET A 125 -25.60 -32.10 -5.70
C MET A 125 -26.94 -31.41 -5.42
N LEU A 126 -27.08 -30.13 -5.77
CA LEU A 126 -28.34 -29.41 -5.61
C LEU A 126 -29.47 -29.99 -6.47
N LEU A 127 -29.16 -30.39 -7.71
CA LEU A 127 -30.12 -31.06 -8.60
C LEU A 127 -30.59 -32.40 -8.04
N ILE A 128 -29.69 -33.19 -7.44
CA ILE A 128 -30.05 -34.44 -6.77
C ILE A 128 -30.99 -34.18 -5.59
N ILE A 129 -30.69 -33.17 -4.75
CA ILE A 129 -31.53 -32.81 -3.60
C ILE A 129 -32.93 -32.38 -4.06
N VAL A 130 -33.03 -31.49 -5.06
CA VAL A 130 -34.31 -31.04 -5.61
C VAL A 130 -35.06 -32.19 -6.29
N GLY A 131 -34.35 -33.07 -6.99
CA GLY A 131 -34.92 -34.25 -7.64
C GLY A 131 -35.51 -35.24 -6.64
N LEU A 132 -34.81 -35.54 -5.54
CA LEU A 132 -35.34 -36.35 -4.45
C LEU A 132 -36.52 -35.68 -3.74
N ASN A 133 -36.46 -34.36 -3.53
CA ASN A 133 -37.51 -33.62 -2.83
C ASN A 133 -38.80 -33.42 -3.67
N ARG A 134 -38.75 -33.63 -5.00
CA ARG A 134 -39.93 -33.65 -5.87
C ARG A 134 -40.51 -35.06 -6.08
N TRP A 135 -39.78 -36.10 -5.69
CA TRP A 135 -40.20 -37.49 -5.86
C TRP A 135 -40.78 -38.12 -4.58
N PHE A 136 -40.75 -37.37 -3.48
CA PHE A 136 -41.64 -37.49 -2.32
C PHE A 136 -42.71 -36.39 -2.39
#